data_AF-A0A3S2BDM7-F1
#
_entry.id   AF-A0A3S2BDM7-F1
#
_cell.length_a   1.000
_cell.length_b   1.000
_cell.length_c   1.000
_cell.angle_alpha   90.00
_cell.angle_beta   90.00
_cell.angle_gamma   90.00
#
_symmetry.space_group_name_H-M   'P 1'
#
loop_
_entity.id
_entity.type
_entity.pdbx_description
1 polymer ?
#
loop_
_entity_poly.entity_id
_entity_poly.type
_entity_poly.pdbx_seq_one_letter_code
_entity_poly.pdbx_strand_id
1 'polypeptide(L)'
;RAMEHGKHLVMMNVEADVTIGAYLKSEADRLGVTYSLGAGDEPSSCMELIEFVSAMGHPIVAAGKGKNNPLNIDAIPPDYEEEAKRRHMNVRMLVEFVDGSKTMVEMAAIANATGLVPDKAGMHGPAATLGELSKVLVPQKDGGVLSKVGVVDYSIGKGVAPGVFVVADMSHPRISERMEDLKMGKGPYFTFHRPYHLTSLEVPLTCARVVLYGKADMVPLAKPVAEVAAVAKKDMKPGEKLDAIGEYCYRAWIMTTPEARAAKAIPCGLLQGGSVTAPIKKGELITYANAAPAAGSKIAELRARQDKLVYGTGGA
;
A
#
# COMPACT_ATOMS: atom_id res chain seq x y z
N ARG A 1 -12.23 -19.67 6.48
CA ARG A 1 -11.84 -20.76 7.41
C ARG A 1 -11.68 -20.27 8.85
N ALA A 2 -10.66 -19.48 9.22
CA ALA A 2 -10.50 -19.02 10.61
C ALA A 2 -11.77 -18.34 11.17
N MET A 3 -12.30 -17.37 10.42
CA MET A 3 -13.52 -16.64 10.80
C MET A 3 -14.77 -17.51 10.85
N GLU A 4 -14.91 -18.50 9.95
CA GLU A 4 -16.04 -19.44 9.94
C GLU A 4 -16.08 -20.32 11.20
N HIS A 5 -14.96 -20.44 11.92
CA HIS A 5 -14.86 -21.12 13.21
C HIS A 5 -14.95 -20.14 14.39
N GLY A 6 -15.51 -18.95 14.19
CA GLY A 6 -15.69 -17.94 15.23
C GLY A 6 -14.38 -17.35 15.76
N LYS A 7 -13.29 -17.38 14.98
CA LYS A 7 -12.00 -16.81 15.36
C LYS A 7 -11.76 -15.46 14.68
N HIS A 8 -11.29 -14.48 15.45
CA HIS A 8 -10.76 -13.24 14.91
C HIS A 8 -9.60 -13.50 13.94
N LEU A 9 -9.41 -12.59 12.98
CA LEU A 9 -8.35 -12.70 11.97
C LEU A 9 -7.47 -11.45 11.99
N VAL A 10 -6.22 -11.62 12.43
CA VAL A 10 -5.16 -10.62 12.27
C VAL A 10 -4.35 -10.98 11.04
N MET A 11 -4.44 -10.14 10.01
CA MET A 11 -3.77 -10.31 8.72
C MET A 11 -2.38 -9.66 8.77
N MET A 12 -1.35 -10.41 8.38
CA MET A 12 0.00 -9.87 8.14
C MET A 12 0.36 -9.80 6.66
N ASN A 13 -0.37 -10.53 5.81
CA ASN A 13 -0.15 -10.55 4.37
C ASN A 13 -0.89 -9.38 3.73
N VAL A 14 -0.19 -8.25 3.58
CA VAL A 14 -0.76 -7.01 3.03
C VAL A 14 -1.14 -7.20 1.56
N GLU A 15 -0.42 -8.04 0.83
CA GLU A 15 -0.69 -8.36 -0.57
C GLU A 15 -2.08 -9.01 -0.73
N ALA A 16 -2.46 -9.88 0.21
CA ALA A 16 -3.79 -10.47 0.30
C ALA A 16 -4.83 -9.45 0.77
N ASP A 17 -4.51 -8.59 1.75
CA ASP A 17 -5.41 -7.53 2.22
C ASP A 17 -5.81 -6.57 1.09
N VAL A 18 -4.85 -6.06 0.31
CA VAL A 18 -5.16 -5.15 -0.82
C VAL A 18 -5.86 -5.86 -1.98
N THR A 19 -5.83 -7.20 -2.03
CA THR A 19 -6.49 -7.98 -3.08
C THR A 19 -7.92 -8.38 -2.69
N ILE A 20 -8.13 -8.87 -1.47
CA ILE A 20 -9.41 -9.47 -0.99
C ILE A 20 -9.86 -8.99 0.40
N GLY A 21 -9.21 -7.97 0.97
CA GLY A 21 -9.45 -7.52 2.34
C GLY A 21 -10.85 -6.96 2.56
N ALA A 22 -11.44 -6.27 1.59
CA ALA A 22 -12.82 -5.76 1.71
C ALA A 22 -13.83 -6.91 1.83
N TYR A 23 -13.62 -8.01 1.10
CA TYR A 23 -14.43 -9.22 1.24
C TYR A 23 -14.18 -9.90 2.59
N LEU A 24 -12.92 -10.05 3.02
CA LEU A 24 -12.61 -10.67 4.31
C LEU A 24 -13.20 -9.88 5.48
N LYS A 25 -13.12 -8.56 5.44
CA LYS A 25 -13.76 -7.67 6.42
C LYS A 25 -15.27 -7.85 6.43
N SER A 26 -15.92 -7.83 5.26
CA SER A 26 -17.37 -8.04 5.16
C SER A 26 -17.81 -9.39 5.73
N GLU A 27 -17.02 -10.45 5.51
CA GLU A 27 -17.30 -11.76 6.07
C GLU A 27 -17.04 -11.82 7.58
N ALA A 28 -16.04 -11.08 8.08
CA ALA A 28 -15.78 -10.94 9.51
C ALA A 28 -16.99 -10.32 10.24
N ASP A 29 -17.52 -9.22 9.71
CA ASP A 29 -18.72 -8.56 10.22
C ASP A 29 -19.92 -9.51 10.23
N ARG A 30 -20.16 -10.23 9.12
CA ARG A 30 -21.25 -11.20 9.00
C ARG A 30 -21.16 -12.33 10.02
N LEU A 31 -19.95 -12.74 10.37
CA LEU A 31 -19.67 -13.84 11.30
C LEU A 31 -19.53 -13.37 12.76
N GLY A 32 -19.62 -12.07 13.03
CA GLY A 32 -19.47 -11.51 14.38
C GLY A 32 -18.04 -11.62 14.92
N VAL A 33 -17.03 -11.59 14.06
CA VAL A 33 -15.61 -11.62 14.46
C VAL A 33 -14.86 -10.41 13.90
N THR A 34 -13.81 -9.98 14.59
CA THR A 34 -12.94 -8.88 14.13
C THR A 34 -11.93 -9.33 13.08
N TYR A 35 -11.83 -8.53 12.01
CA TYR A 35 -10.71 -8.51 11.06
C TYR A 35 -9.80 -7.32 11.38
N SER A 36 -8.48 -7.47 11.28
CA SER A 36 -7.54 -6.35 11.35
C SER A 36 -6.27 -6.68 10.57
N LEU A 37 -5.66 -5.69 9.92
CA LEU A 37 -4.24 -5.77 9.63
C LEU A 37 -3.46 -5.67 10.95
N GLY A 38 -2.37 -6.43 11.08
CA GLY A 38 -1.51 -6.43 12.27
C GLY A 38 -0.66 -5.16 12.36
N ALA A 39 -0.44 -4.68 13.59
CA ALA A 39 0.43 -3.54 13.88
C ALA A 39 1.89 -3.83 13.53
N GLY A 40 2.66 -2.76 13.31
CA GLY A 40 4.12 -2.79 13.14
C GLY A 40 4.61 -2.86 11.69
N ASP A 41 3.73 -3.10 10.73
CA ASP A 41 4.02 -2.82 9.33
C ASP A 41 3.67 -1.35 9.02
N GLU A 42 4.29 -0.76 7.99
CA GLU A 42 4.10 0.64 7.64
C GLU A 42 2.63 1.06 7.50
N PRO A 43 1.72 0.29 6.85
CA PRO A 43 0.33 0.70 6.72
C PRO A 43 -0.36 0.93 8.07
N SER A 44 -0.30 -0.07 8.96
CA SER A 44 -0.91 -0.02 10.29
C SER A 44 -0.26 1.04 11.20
N SER A 45 1.06 1.21 11.11
CA SER A 45 1.79 2.24 11.86
C SER A 45 1.41 3.64 11.39
N CYS A 46 1.15 3.82 10.08
CA CYS A 46 0.71 5.09 9.52
C CYS A 46 -0.73 5.40 9.94
N MET A 47 -1.59 4.39 10.07
CA MET A 47 -2.95 4.56 10.58
C MET A 47 -2.98 5.18 11.99
N GLU A 48 -2.00 4.92 12.86
CA GLU A 48 -1.91 5.58 14.17
C GLU A 48 -1.72 7.11 14.04
N LEU A 49 -0.89 7.55 13.10
CA LEU A 49 -0.70 8.99 12.83
C LEU A 49 -1.95 9.60 12.17
N ILE A 50 -2.59 8.86 11.28
CA ILE A 50 -3.80 9.29 10.59
C ILE A 50 -4.96 9.43 11.58
N GLU A 51 -5.15 8.47 12.50
CA GLU A 51 -6.12 8.55 13.60
C GLU A 51 -5.84 9.80 14.45
N PHE A 52 -4.59 10.04 14.85
CA PHE A 52 -4.20 11.21 15.65
C PHE A 52 -4.50 12.55 14.94
N VAL A 53 -4.04 12.72 13.70
CA VAL A 53 -4.20 13.98 12.95
C VAL A 53 -5.67 14.25 12.62
N SER A 54 -6.40 13.23 12.18
CA SER A 54 -7.82 13.37 11.84
C SER A 54 -8.70 13.61 13.06
N ALA A 55 -8.40 13.00 14.23
CA ALA A 55 -9.11 13.26 15.48
C ALA A 55 -8.95 14.71 15.98
N MET A 56 -7.83 15.37 15.67
CA MET A 56 -7.64 16.81 15.91
C MET A 56 -8.40 17.70 14.90
N GLY A 57 -9.00 17.11 13.85
CA GLY A 57 -9.77 17.83 12.84
C GLY A 57 -8.92 18.46 11.73
N HIS A 58 -7.68 18.01 11.53
CA HIS A 58 -6.78 18.57 10.52
C HIS A 58 -6.83 17.78 9.20
N PRO A 59 -6.95 18.46 8.04
CA PRO A 59 -6.87 17.79 6.75
C PRO A 59 -5.52 17.11 6.54
N ILE A 60 -5.56 15.86 6.10
CA ILE A 60 -4.37 15.12 5.67
C ILE A 60 -4.03 15.53 4.23
N VAL A 61 -2.84 16.08 4.04
CA VAL A 61 -2.32 16.44 2.72
C VAL A 61 -1.73 15.22 2.04
N ALA A 62 -0.82 14.53 2.72
CA ALA A 62 -0.17 13.32 2.25
C ALA A 62 0.14 12.38 3.43
N ALA A 63 0.11 11.07 3.20
CA ALA A 63 0.53 10.07 4.19
C ALA A 63 1.33 8.95 3.52
N GLY A 64 2.28 8.37 4.24
CA GLY A 64 3.01 7.21 3.73
C GLY A 64 4.32 6.92 4.44
N LYS A 65 5.32 6.47 3.67
CA LYS A 65 6.60 5.97 4.17
C LYS A 65 7.81 6.55 3.44
N GLY A 66 8.98 6.33 4.02
CA GLY A 66 10.26 6.60 3.39
C GLY A 66 10.89 5.36 2.77
N LYS A 67 11.81 5.56 1.83
CA LYS A 67 12.76 4.57 1.35
C LYS A 67 14.18 5.12 1.52
N ASN A 68 15.04 4.30 2.15
CA ASN A 68 16.46 4.61 2.26
C ASN A 68 17.28 4.09 1.07
N ASN A 69 16.79 3.04 0.41
CA ASN A 69 17.43 2.47 -0.77
C ASN A 69 16.90 3.14 -2.03
N PRO A 70 17.77 3.46 -3.01
CA PRO A 70 17.34 3.85 -4.35
C PRO A 70 16.39 2.81 -4.95
N LEU A 71 15.33 3.28 -5.60
CA LEU A 71 14.42 2.44 -6.35
C LEU A 71 15.15 1.91 -7.60
N ASN A 72 15.22 0.59 -7.77
CA ASN A 72 15.67 -0.04 -9.01
C ASN A 72 14.55 -0.94 -9.53
N ILE A 73 13.76 -0.41 -10.46
CA ILE A 73 12.60 -1.10 -11.05
C ILE A 73 12.97 -2.35 -11.87
N ASP A 74 14.25 -2.52 -12.20
CA ASP A 74 14.77 -3.64 -12.97
C ASP A 74 15.43 -4.71 -12.10
N ALA A 75 15.38 -4.56 -10.76
CA ALA A 75 15.98 -5.50 -9.81
C ALA A 75 15.43 -6.92 -10.01
N ILE A 76 16.36 -7.89 -10.04
CA ILE A 76 16.08 -9.33 -10.14
C ILE A 76 16.87 -10.11 -9.07
N PRO A 77 16.46 -11.34 -8.72
CA PRO A 77 17.11 -12.11 -7.65
C PRO A 77 18.64 -12.21 -7.73
N PRO A 78 19.27 -12.49 -8.89
CA PRO A 78 20.73 -12.63 -8.99
C PRO A 78 21.51 -11.42 -8.48
N ASP A 79 20.96 -10.20 -8.62
CA ASP A 79 21.61 -8.96 -8.18
C ASP A 79 21.67 -8.83 -6.64
N TYR A 80 20.83 -9.60 -5.92
CA TYR A 80 20.57 -9.43 -4.49
C TYR A 80 20.78 -10.71 -3.67
N GLU A 81 21.16 -11.83 -4.29
CA GLU A 81 21.36 -13.11 -3.59
C GLU A 81 22.41 -13.03 -2.48
N GLU A 82 23.54 -12.37 -2.73
CA GLU A 82 24.62 -12.27 -1.74
C GLU A 82 24.19 -11.48 -0.51
N GLU A 83 23.49 -10.36 -0.70
CA GLU A 83 22.95 -9.58 0.39
C GLU A 83 21.87 -10.37 1.15
N ALA A 84 20.96 -11.03 0.42
CA ALA A 84 19.90 -11.83 1.03
C ALA A 84 20.48 -12.96 1.91
N LYS A 85 21.52 -13.67 1.43
CA LYS A 85 22.27 -14.69 2.19
C LYS A 85 22.92 -14.08 3.44
N ARG A 86 23.60 -12.95 3.30
CA ARG A 86 24.26 -12.23 4.42
C ARG A 86 23.25 -11.79 5.50
N ARG A 87 22.04 -11.43 5.11
CA ARG A 87 20.97 -10.95 6.00
C ARG A 87 20.04 -12.06 6.51
N HIS A 88 20.30 -13.32 6.14
CA HIS A 88 19.43 -14.46 6.46
C HIS A 88 17.96 -14.23 6.06
N MET A 89 17.73 -13.65 4.88
CA MET A 89 16.39 -13.32 4.38
C MET A 89 16.12 -13.92 2.99
N ASN A 90 14.84 -14.07 2.65
CA ASN A 90 14.45 -14.49 1.31
C ASN A 90 14.79 -13.38 0.30
N VAL A 91 15.48 -13.74 -0.80
CA VAL A 91 15.89 -12.78 -1.84
C VAL A 91 14.70 -12.05 -2.46
N ARG A 92 13.53 -12.69 -2.58
CA ARG A 92 12.32 -12.07 -3.11
C ARG A 92 11.86 -10.87 -2.29
N MET A 93 11.99 -10.96 -0.96
CA MET A 93 11.68 -9.84 -0.06
C MET A 93 12.60 -8.66 -0.36
N LEU A 94 13.90 -8.92 -0.56
CA LEU A 94 14.85 -7.85 -0.88
C LEU A 94 14.54 -7.20 -2.24
N VAL A 95 14.24 -8.02 -3.26
CA VAL A 95 13.89 -7.52 -4.60
C VAL A 95 12.60 -6.70 -4.58
N GLU A 96 11.54 -7.14 -3.89
CA GLU A 96 10.28 -6.36 -3.84
C GLU A 96 10.40 -5.05 -3.06
N PHE A 97 11.34 -4.96 -2.11
CA PHE A 97 11.68 -3.68 -1.48
C PHE A 97 12.39 -2.76 -2.48
N VAL A 98 13.29 -3.29 -3.30
CA VAL A 98 14.10 -2.50 -4.22
C VAL A 98 13.34 -2.09 -5.48
N ASP A 99 12.53 -2.96 -6.08
CA ASP A 99 11.77 -2.67 -7.29
C ASP A 99 10.49 -1.85 -7.03
N GLY A 100 10.22 -1.58 -5.75
CA GLY A 100 9.12 -0.74 -5.28
C GLY A 100 7.82 -1.49 -5.05
N SER A 101 7.75 -2.79 -5.35
CA SER A 101 6.50 -3.55 -5.25
C SER A 101 5.88 -3.47 -3.85
N LYS A 102 6.71 -3.64 -2.81
CA LYS A 102 6.23 -3.57 -1.42
C LYS A 102 5.67 -2.19 -1.06
N THR A 103 6.32 -1.12 -1.53
CA THR A 103 5.84 0.26 -1.34
C THR A 103 4.47 0.48 -2.00
N MET A 104 4.24 -0.04 -3.21
CA MET A 104 2.93 0.08 -3.87
C MET A 104 1.83 -0.63 -3.09
N VAL A 105 2.12 -1.82 -2.56
CA VAL A 105 1.19 -2.61 -1.75
C VAL A 105 0.84 -1.89 -0.45
N GLU A 106 1.83 -1.43 0.29
CA GLU A 106 1.63 -0.75 1.57
C GLU A 106 0.85 0.56 1.42
N MET A 107 1.18 1.37 0.41
CA MET A 107 0.46 2.62 0.17
C MET A 107 -0.97 2.37 -0.29
N ALA A 108 -1.22 1.29 -1.04
CA ALA A 108 -2.58 0.89 -1.40
C ALA A 108 -3.41 0.43 -0.19
N ALA A 109 -2.78 -0.22 0.80
CA ALA A 109 -3.45 -0.57 2.04
C ALA A 109 -3.88 0.69 2.82
N ILE A 110 -2.99 1.68 2.95
CA ILE A 110 -3.33 2.98 3.58
C ILE A 110 -4.46 3.66 2.82
N ALA A 111 -4.36 3.75 1.48
CA ALA A 111 -5.40 4.33 0.63
C ALA A 111 -6.75 3.65 0.87
N ASN A 112 -6.77 2.32 0.83
CA ASN A 112 -7.99 1.54 0.99
C ASN A 112 -8.55 1.54 2.42
N ALA A 113 -7.79 1.94 3.43
CA ALA A 113 -8.30 2.13 4.80
C ALA A 113 -8.82 3.55 5.07
N THR A 114 -8.48 4.53 4.23
CA THR A 114 -8.66 5.96 4.55
C THR A 114 -9.45 6.75 3.50
N GLY A 115 -9.46 6.29 2.25
CA GLY A 115 -10.00 7.04 1.12
C GLY A 115 -8.99 8.03 0.51
N LEU A 116 -7.78 8.14 1.06
CA LEU A 116 -6.66 8.81 0.40
C LEU A 116 -6.33 8.06 -0.91
N VAL A 117 -5.82 8.76 -1.92
CA VAL A 117 -5.58 8.18 -3.25
C VAL A 117 -4.15 8.43 -3.75
N PRO A 118 -3.58 7.58 -4.60
CA PRO A 118 -2.37 7.96 -5.31
C PRO A 118 -2.67 9.18 -6.19
N ASP A 119 -1.80 10.20 -6.17
CA ASP A 119 -2.03 11.41 -6.97
C ASP A 119 -1.99 11.13 -8.49
N LYS A 120 -1.12 10.19 -8.86
CA LYS A 120 -0.92 9.61 -10.19
C LYS A 120 -0.58 8.13 -10.04
N ALA A 121 -0.79 7.32 -11.08
CA ALA A 121 -0.37 5.93 -11.07
C ALA A 121 1.12 5.80 -10.75
N GLY A 122 1.46 4.90 -9.82
CA GLY A 122 2.81 4.72 -9.29
C GLY A 122 3.27 5.71 -8.23
N MET A 123 2.44 6.71 -7.90
CA MET A 123 2.79 7.84 -7.01
C MET A 123 3.93 8.70 -7.57
N HIS A 124 4.32 9.77 -6.85
CA HIS A 124 5.42 10.62 -7.27
C HIS A 124 6.77 10.09 -6.83
N GLY A 125 6.88 9.57 -5.60
CA GLY A 125 8.15 9.07 -5.06
C GLY A 125 9.30 10.08 -5.05
N PRO A 126 9.09 11.36 -4.69
CA PRO A 126 10.11 12.40 -4.85
C PRO A 126 11.34 12.16 -3.97
N ALA A 127 12.46 12.74 -4.40
CA ALA A 127 13.63 12.90 -3.56
C ALA A 127 13.34 13.92 -2.45
N ALA A 128 13.13 13.45 -1.22
CA ALA A 128 12.83 14.30 -0.08
C ALA A 128 13.25 13.63 1.24
N THR A 129 14.04 14.37 2.03
CA THR A 129 14.38 14.02 3.42
C THR A 129 13.21 14.32 4.36
N LEU A 130 13.29 13.84 5.60
CA LEU A 130 12.26 14.09 6.63
C LEU A 130 11.93 15.58 6.81
N GLY A 131 12.95 16.46 6.78
CA GLY A 131 12.76 17.91 6.94
C GLY A 131 12.18 18.63 5.72
N GLU A 132 12.00 17.93 4.61
CA GLU A 132 11.51 18.48 3.33
C GLU A 132 10.08 18.02 3.01
N LEU A 133 9.55 17.00 3.71
CA LEU A 133 8.24 16.41 3.39
C LEU A 133 7.11 17.44 3.34
N SER A 134 7.03 18.35 4.32
CA SER A 134 6.00 19.40 4.38
C SER A 134 6.18 20.54 3.37
N LYS A 135 7.21 20.49 2.52
CA LYS A 135 7.43 21.41 1.40
C LYS A 135 7.30 20.73 0.03
N VAL A 136 7.61 19.43 -0.03
CA VAL A 136 7.65 18.67 -1.27
C VAL A 136 6.33 17.94 -1.51
N LEU A 137 5.83 17.19 -0.52
CA LEU A 137 4.59 16.41 -0.62
C LEU A 137 3.38 17.26 -0.20
N VAL A 138 3.24 18.41 -0.88
CA VAL A 138 2.13 19.37 -0.74
C VAL A 138 1.66 19.81 -2.13
N PRO A 139 0.54 20.55 -2.25
CA PRO A 139 0.02 20.98 -3.54
C PRO A 139 1.02 21.82 -4.37
N GLN A 140 0.97 21.67 -5.70
CA GLN A 140 1.79 22.45 -6.64
C GLN A 140 1.61 23.96 -6.51
N LYS A 141 0.39 24.42 -6.20
CA LYS A 141 0.11 25.85 -5.95
C LYS A 141 0.92 26.42 -4.77
N ASP A 142 1.38 25.55 -3.86
CA ASP A 142 2.16 25.91 -2.68
C ASP A 142 3.65 25.50 -2.83
N GLY A 143 4.08 25.13 -4.04
CA GLY A 143 5.46 24.78 -4.38
C GLY A 143 5.82 23.30 -4.27
N GLY A 144 4.87 22.43 -3.94
CA GLY A 144 5.08 20.98 -3.89
C GLY A 144 4.84 20.27 -5.23
N VAL A 145 4.74 18.93 -5.18
CA VAL A 145 4.59 18.09 -6.39
C VAL A 145 3.16 17.62 -6.65
N LEU A 146 2.26 17.74 -5.66
CA LEU A 146 0.94 17.12 -5.70
C LEU A 146 -0.08 17.96 -6.49
N SER A 147 -0.90 17.32 -7.31
CA SER A 147 -2.02 17.99 -8.00
C SER A 147 -3.19 18.31 -7.04
N LYS A 148 -3.30 17.58 -5.93
CA LYS A 148 -4.35 17.71 -4.91
C LYS A 148 -3.86 17.26 -3.53
N VAL A 149 -4.60 17.64 -2.50
CA VAL A 149 -4.46 17.10 -1.13
C VAL A 149 -5.16 15.74 -1.01
N GLY A 150 -4.93 15.03 0.10
CA GLY A 150 -5.60 13.77 0.40
C GLY A 150 -4.99 12.58 -0.34
N VAL A 151 -3.64 12.49 -0.33
CA VAL A 151 -2.93 11.48 -1.13
C VAL A 151 -2.14 10.48 -0.27
N VAL A 152 -1.88 9.31 -0.83
CA VAL A 152 -0.78 8.44 -0.39
C VAL A 152 0.41 8.65 -1.31
N ASP A 153 1.60 8.79 -0.74
CA ASP A 153 2.86 8.88 -1.49
C ASP A 153 4.03 8.41 -0.61
N TYR A 154 5.22 8.30 -1.19
CA TYR A 154 6.43 7.91 -0.47
C TYR A 154 7.58 8.86 -0.80
N SER A 155 8.62 8.88 0.02
CA SER A 155 9.83 9.67 -0.28
C SER A 155 11.06 8.78 -0.44
N ILE A 156 12.01 9.24 -1.26
CA ILE A 156 13.36 8.68 -1.34
C ILE A 156 14.29 9.69 -0.70
N GLY A 157 14.82 9.38 0.49
CA GLY A 157 15.65 10.34 1.22
C GLY A 157 15.92 9.95 2.66
N LYS A 158 16.88 10.65 3.27
CA LYS A 158 17.34 10.36 4.62
C LYS A 158 16.30 10.73 5.68
N GLY A 159 16.18 9.87 6.69
CA GLY A 159 15.54 10.21 7.98
C GLY A 159 14.07 9.81 8.09
N VAL A 160 13.41 9.40 7.01
CA VAL A 160 12.02 8.95 7.08
C VAL A 160 11.91 7.48 7.46
N ALA A 161 12.73 6.62 6.84
CA ALA A 161 12.78 5.19 7.16
C ALA A 161 13.88 4.86 8.19
N PRO A 162 13.64 3.91 9.12
CA PRO A 162 12.40 3.18 9.34
C PRO A 162 11.30 4.10 9.91
N GLY A 163 10.04 3.85 9.53
CA GLY A 163 8.92 4.64 10.01
C GLY A 163 8.01 5.18 8.92
N VAL A 164 7.10 6.04 9.34
CA VAL A 164 5.96 6.54 8.55
C VAL A 164 5.67 7.99 8.87
N PHE A 165 5.01 8.69 7.96
CA PHE A 165 4.68 10.10 8.11
C PHE A 165 3.25 10.44 7.71
N VAL A 166 2.78 11.58 8.22
CA VAL A 166 1.59 12.31 7.74
C VAL A 166 1.99 13.79 7.61
N VAL A 167 1.70 14.40 6.47
CA VAL A 167 1.74 15.86 6.27
C VAL A 167 0.31 16.37 6.44
N ALA A 168 0.12 17.32 7.36
CA ALA A 168 -1.19 17.90 7.68
C ALA A 168 -1.26 19.38 7.31
N ASP A 169 -2.43 19.85 6.88
CA ASP A 169 -2.74 21.27 6.73
C ASP A 169 -3.22 21.83 8.07
N MET A 170 -2.49 22.81 8.61
CA MET A 170 -2.81 23.49 9.85
C MET A 170 -2.85 25.01 9.65
N SER A 171 -3.42 25.44 8.52
CA SER A 171 -3.45 26.84 8.04
C SER A 171 -4.19 27.85 8.91
N HIS A 172 -4.99 27.43 9.92
CA HIS A 172 -5.59 28.39 10.84
C HIS A 172 -4.48 29.20 11.56
N PRO A 173 -4.47 30.55 11.51
CA PRO A 173 -3.31 31.36 11.93
C PRO A 173 -2.80 31.02 13.33
N ARG A 174 -3.70 30.90 14.32
CA ARG A 174 -3.35 30.55 15.70
C ARG A 174 -2.76 29.13 15.85
N ILE A 175 -3.19 28.19 15.00
CA ILE A 175 -2.70 26.80 15.04
C ILE A 175 -1.31 26.76 14.41
N SER A 176 -1.14 27.38 13.24
CA SER A 176 0.15 27.50 12.58
C SER A 176 1.18 28.22 13.47
N GLU A 177 0.81 29.34 14.09
CA GLU A 177 1.64 30.07 15.06
C GLU A 177 2.06 29.16 16.22
N ARG A 178 1.12 28.43 16.82
CA ARG A 178 1.42 27.49 17.91
C ARG A 178 2.36 26.37 17.45
N MET A 179 2.16 25.81 16.26
CA MET A 179 3.03 24.77 15.72
C MET A 179 4.44 25.28 15.45
N GLU A 180 4.59 26.51 14.98
CA GLU A 180 5.89 27.18 14.81
C GLU A 180 6.57 27.46 16.15
N ASP A 181 5.84 27.97 17.15
CA ASP A 181 6.34 28.16 18.53
C ASP A 181 6.90 26.87 19.12
N LEU A 182 6.19 25.75 18.89
CA LEU A 182 6.57 24.40 19.32
C LEU A 182 7.70 23.79 18.48
N LYS A 183 8.23 24.51 17.48
CA LYS A 183 9.31 24.08 16.59
C LYS A 183 8.95 22.84 15.76
N MET A 184 7.66 22.67 15.45
CA MET A 184 7.16 21.55 14.65
C MET A 184 7.40 21.72 13.14
N GLY A 185 7.90 22.87 12.72
CA GLY A 185 8.14 23.20 11.31
C GLY A 185 7.77 24.64 11.02
N LYS A 186 7.52 24.95 9.74
CA LYS A 186 7.00 26.23 9.28
C LYS A 186 5.69 25.97 8.54
N GLY A 187 4.66 26.74 8.86
CA GLY A 187 3.33 26.54 8.31
C GLY A 187 3.19 26.89 6.82
N PRO A 188 2.02 26.56 6.23
CA PRO A 188 0.85 25.98 6.89
C PRO A 188 0.90 24.45 7.02
N TYR A 189 1.91 23.79 6.45
CA TYR A 189 2.01 22.33 6.41
C TYR A 189 3.03 21.79 7.42
N PHE A 190 2.63 20.78 8.20
CA PHE A 190 3.47 20.20 9.24
C PHE A 190 3.57 18.69 9.10
N THR A 191 4.75 18.14 9.40
CA THR A 191 5.02 16.70 9.32
C THR A 191 4.89 16.07 10.70
N PHE A 192 4.05 15.03 10.80
CA PHE A 192 4.02 14.09 11.91
C PHE A 192 4.77 12.83 11.50
N HIS A 193 5.68 12.34 12.34
CA HIS A 193 6.56 11.20 12.02
C HIS A 193 6.58 10.21 13.17
N ARG A 194 6.42 8.93 12.85
CA ARG A 194 6.69 7.81 13.75
C ARG A 194 8.02 7.20 13.28
N PRO A 195 9.14 7.41 14.00
CA PRO A 195 10.49 7.06 13.53
C PRO A 195 10.85 5.58 13.73
N TYR A 196 9.84 4.71 13.83
CA TYR A 196 10.02 3.28 14.01
C TYR A 196 8.75 2.52 13.63
N HIS A 197 8.96 1.25 13.31
CA HIS A 197 7.95 0.20 13.27
C HIS A 197 8.69 -1.12 13.48
N LEU A 198 8.14 -2.03 14.28
CA LEU A 198 8.83 -3.24 14.74
C LEU A 198 8.29 -4.52 14.09
N THR A 199 7.55 -4.37 12.99
CA THR A 199 7.04 -5.48 12.16
C THR A 199 6.28 -6.50 13.02
N SER A 200 6.63 -7.79 12.89
CA SER A 200 6.05 -8.91 13.65
C SER A 200 5.99 -8.71 15.17
N LEU A 201 6.88 -7.89 15.76
CA LEU A 201 6.93 -7.68 17.22
C LEU A 201 5.73 -6.87 17.74
N GLU A 202 5.06 -6.08 16.91
CA GLU A 202 3.89 -5.29 17.33
C GLU A 202 2.56 -6.04 17.13
N VAL A 203 2.53 -7.09 16.30
CA VAL A 203 1.32 -7.88 16.01
C VAL A 203 0.61 -8.43 17.26
N PRO A 204 1.32 -8.90 18.31
CA PRO A 204 0.66 -9.29 19.56
C PRO A 204 -0.16 -8.17 20.21
N LEU A 205 0.20 -6.90 19.98
CA LEU A 205 -0.58 -5.75 20.47
C LEU A 205 -1.93 -5.65 19.76
N THR A 206 -1.99 -5.92 18.45
CA THR A 206 -3.26 -6.03 17.71
C THR A 206 -4.10 -7.17 18.26
N CYS A 207 -3.52 -8.35 18.46
CA CYS A 207 -4.24 -9.49 19.05
C CYS A 207 -4.84 -9.13 20.42
N ALA A 208 -4.07 -8.45 21.27
CA ALA A 208 -4.54 -7.98 22.57
C ALA A 208 -5.70 -6.98 22.42
N ARG A 209 -5.58 -5.97 21.55
CA ARG A 209 -6.64 -4.97 21.34
C ARG A 209 -7.92 -5.57 20.76
N VAL A 210 -7.78 -6.53 19.85
CA VAL A 210 -8.90 -7.25 19.27
C VAL A 210 -9.64 -8.07 20.33
N VAL A 211 -8.93 -8.87 21.13
CA VAL A 211 -9.56 -9.78 22.10
C VAL A 211 -10.06 -9.04 23.34
N LEU A 212 -9.32 -8.06 23.85
CA LEU A 212 -9.64 -7.38 25.10
C LEU A 212 -10.61 -6.22 24.93
N TYR A 213 -10.56 -5.53 23.77
CA TYR A 213 -11.31 -4.30 23.55
C TYR A 213 -12.21 -4.33 22.31
N GLY A 214 -12.20 -5.43 21.54
CA GLY A 214 -12.93 -5.50 20.26
C GLY A 214 -12.43 -4.49 19.22
N LYS A 215 -11.23 -3.92 19.40
CA LYS A 215 -10.68 -2.86 18.53
C LYS A 215 -9.74 -3.46 17.50
N ALA A 216 -10.06 -3.26 16.22
CA ALA A 216 -9.13 -3.47 15.12
C ALA A 216 -8.16 -2.28 15.01
N ASP A 217 -6.94 -2.53 14.55
CA ASP A 217 -5.94 -1.48 14.31
C ASP A 217 -6.06 -0.88 12.91
N MET A 218 -6.41 -1.70 11.92
CA MET A 218 -6.59 -1.24 10.55
C MET A 218 -7.53 -2.19 9.80
N VAL A 219 -8.51 -1.62 9.10
CA VAL A 219 -9.45 -2.36 8.24
C VAL A 219 -9.63 -1.62 6.92
N PRO A 220 -9.86 -2.32 5.80
CA PRO A 220 -10.20 -1.69 4.55
C PRO A 220 -11.62 -1.11 4.59
N LEU A 221 -11.82 -0.02 3.85
CA LEU A 221 -13.13 0.53 3.51
C LEU A 221 -13.94 -0.49 2.68
N ALA A 222 -15.27 -0.39 2.75
CA ALA A 222 -16.17 -1.25 1.99
C ALA A 222 -15.99 -1.12 0.47
N LYS A 223 -15.56 0.05 0.01
CA LYS A 223 -15.23 0.33 -1.39
C LYS A 223 -13.78 0.80 -1.50
N PRO A 224 -12.86 -0.04 -1.98
CA PRO A 224 -11.48 0.35 -2.25
C PRO A 224 -11.40 1.56 -3.20
N VAL A 225 -10.38 2.39 -2.99
CA VAL A 225 -10.09 3.59 -3.81
C VAL A 225 -8.81 3.44 -4.63
N ALA A 226 -7.97 2.47 -4.29
CA ALA A 226 -6.75 2.11 -4.99
C ALA A 226 -6.72 0.61 -5.32
N GLU A 227 -6.05 0.27 -6.43
CA GLU A 227 -5.78 -1.09 -6.85
C GLU A 227 -4.27 -1.26 -7.02
N VAL A 228 -3.73 -2.39 -6.58
CA VAL A 228 -2.35 -2.77 -6.88
C VAL A 228 -2.36 -3.56 -8.18
N ALA A 229 -2.06 -2.91 -9.29
CA ALA A 229 -1.82 -3.54 -10.58
C ALA A 229 -0.37 -4.04 -10.71
N ALA A 230 0.05 -4.45 -11.91
CA ALA A 230 1.42 -4.84 -12.18
C ALA A 230 1.92 -4.37 -13.53
N VAL A 231 3.23 -4.12 -13.60
CA VAL A 231 3.95 -3.75 -14.82
C VAL A 231 5.04 -4.80 -15.09
N ALA A 232 5.22 -5.17 -16.36
CA ALA A 232 6.22 -6.13 -16.78
C ALA A 232 7.65 -5.59 -16.60
N LYS A 233 8.55 -6.42 -16.05
CA LYS A 233 9.99 -6.12 -15.91
C LYS A 233 10.82 -6.57 -17.12
N LYS A 234 10.26 -7.42 -17.97
CA LYS A 234 10.88 -7.92 -19.22
C LYS A 234 9.83 -8.14 -20.30
N ASP A 235 10.28 -8.26 -21.54
CA ASP A 235 9.44 -8.74 -22.64
C ASP A 235 9.02 -10.20 -22.38
N MET A 236 7.77 -10.53 -22.68
CA MET A 236 7.21 -11.87 -22.52
C MET A 236 6.31 -12.23 -23.71
N LYS A 237 6.31 -13.51 -24.09
CA LYS A 237 5.55 -14.06 -25.21
C LYS A 237 4.34 -14.87 -24.71
N PRO A 238 3.29 -15.02 -25.54
CA PRO A 238 2.16 -15.89 -25.24
C PRO A 238 2.61 -17.31 -24.86
N GLY A 239 2.00 -17.87 -23.82
CA GLY A 239 2.33 -19.19 -23.27
C GLY A 239 3.34 -19.16 -22.13
N GLU A 240 4.13 -18.08 -21.97
CA GLU A 240 5.01 -17.92 -20.82
C GLU A 240 4.21 -17.80 -19.51
N LYS A 241 4.84 -18.22 -18.40
CA LYS A 241 4.27 -18.13 -17.06
C LYS A 241 4.76 -16.88 -16.36
N LEU A 242 3.84 -16.19 -15.68
CA LEU A 242 4.18 -15.16 -14.72
C LEU A 242 4.70 -15.85 -13.46
N ASP A 243 5.88 -15.42 -13.01
CA ASP A 243 6.56 -15.93 -11.82
C ASP A 243 5.93 -15.30 -10.55
N ALA A 244 6.70 -14.69 -9.65
CA ALA A 244 6.17 -14.08 -8.44
C ALA A 244 6.70 -12.65 -8.23
N ILE A 245 6.01 -11.87 -7.40
CA ILE A 245 6.57 -10.62 -6.86
C ILE A 245 7.93 -10.92 -6.21
N GLY A 246 8.90 -10.04 -6.47
CA GLY A 246 10.28 -10.19 -6.05
C GLY A 246 11.13 -11.06 -6.98
N GLU A 247 10.61 -11.46 -8.15
CA GLU A 247 11.33 -12.27 -9.14
C GLU A 247 11.58 -11.48 -10.45
N TYR A 248 11.28 -12.03 -11.63
CA TYR A 248 11.77 -11.54 -12.92
C TYR A 248 10.68 -10.94 -13.83
N CYS A 249 9.45 -11.43 -13.78
CA CYS A 249 8.47 -11.08 -14.81
C CYS A 249 7.77 -9.74 -14.57
N TYR A 250 7.45 -9.38 -13.33
CA TYR A 250 6.63 -8.20 -13.04
C TYR A 250 6.94 -7.55 -11.69
N ARG A 251 6.50 -6.30 -11.53
CA ARG A 251 6.52 -5.51 -10.29
C ARG A 251 5.16 -4.87 -10.05
N ALA A 252 4.84 -4.57 -8.80
CA ALA A 252 3.57 -3.95 -8.46
C ALA A 252 3.51 -2.46 -8.90
N TRP A 253 2.29 -1.98 -9.13
CA TRP A 253 2.02 -0.61 -9.59
C TRP A 253 0.67 -0.13 -9.04
N ILE A 254 0.68 0.85 -8.13
CA ILE A 254 -0.56 1.39 -7.59
C ILE A 254 -1.28 2.27 -8.62
N MET A 255 -2.58 2.09 -8.74
CA MET A 255 -3.47 2.92 -9.56
C MET A 255 -4.69 3.29 -8.74
N THR A 256 -5.40 4.35 -9.12
CA THR A 256 -6.75 4.55 -8.58
C THR A 256 -7.66 3.43 -9.08
N THR A 257 -8.66 3.03 -8.28
CA THR A 257 -9.60 1.99 -8.69
C THR A 257 -10.29 2.29 -10.04
N PRO A 258 -10.75 3.53 -10.34
CA PRO A 258 -11.33 3.85 -11.64
C PRO A 258 -10.37 3.64 -12.81
N GLU A 259 -9.11 4.08 -12.69
CA GLU A 259 -8.10 3.90 -13.74
C GLU A 259 -7.78 2.42 -13.97
N ALA A 260 -7.60 1.65 -12.89
CA ALA A 260 -7.31 0.22 -12.98
C ALA A 260 -8.45 -0.54 -13.67
N ARG A 261 -9.71 -0.21 -13.35
CA ARG A 261 -10.88 -0.81 -14.02
C ARG A 261 -10.98 -0.41 -15.48
N ALA A 262 -10.79 0.87 -15.81
CA ALA A 262 -10.80 1.34 -17.19
C ALA A 262 -9.72 0.62 -18.04
N ALA A 263 -8.54 0.38 -17.46
CA ALA A 263 -7.44 -0.34 -18.09
C ALA A 263 -7.61 -1.88 -18.07
N LYS A 264 -8.63 -2.42 -17.39
CA LYS A 264 -8.81 -3.86 -17.13
C LYS A 264 -7.54 -4.49 -16.55
N ALA A 265 -6.88 -3.76 -15.66
CA ALA A 265 -5.68 -4.21 -14.97
C ALA A 265 -5.97 -5.44 -14.11
N ILE A 266 -5.10 -6.45 -14.17
CA ILE A 266 -5.22 -7.60 -13.26
C ILE A 266 -4.62 -7.20 -11.92
N PRO A 267 -5.35 -7.39 -10.80
CA PRO A 267 -4.79 -7.18 -9.46
C PRO A 267 -3.54 -8.05 -9.27
N CYS A 268 -2.46 -7.43 -8.81
CA CYS A 268 -1.13 -8.03 -8.71
C CYS A 268 -1.13 -9.33 -7.90
N GLY A 269 -1.93 -9.39 -6.83
CA GLY A 269 -2.10 -10.58 -5.99
C GLY A 269 -2.72 -11.80 -6.69
N LEU A 270 -3.16 -11.68 -7.96
CA LEU A 270 -3.69 -12.78 -8.75
C LEU A 270 -2.71 -13.33 -9.80
N LEU A 271 -1.54 -12.70 -9.97
CA LEU A 271 -0.67 -12.96 -11.11
C LEU A 271 0.24 -14.17 -10.97
N GLN A 272 0.56 -14.59 -9.75
CA GLN A 272 1.48 -15.71 -9.54
C GLN A 272 0.97 -17.00 -10.18
N GLY A 273 1.78 -17.60 -11.05
CA GLY A 273 1.42 -18.80 -11.82
C GLY A 273 0.46 -18.55 -12.99
N GLY A 274 0.09 -17.29 -13.22
CA GLY A 274 -0.69 -16.85 -14.38
C GLY A 274 0.03 -17.09 -15.70
N SER A 275 -0.70 -16.93 -16.79
CA SER A 275 -0.20 -17.14 -18.16
C SER A 275 -0.27 -15.87 -18.97
N VAL A 276 0.76 -15.62 -19.76
CA VAL A 276 0.77 -14.59 -20.80
C VAL A 276 -0.08 -15.07 -21.98
N THR A 277 -1.05 -14.26 -22.40
CA THR A 277 -2.02 -14.60 -23.47
C THR A 277 -1.82 -13.78 -24.74
N ALA A 278 -1.15 -12.63 -24.64
CA ALA A 278 -0.69 -11.81 -25.76
C ALA A 278 0.76 -11.33 -25.47
N PRO A 279 1.56 -10.90 -26.48
CA PRO A 279 2.89 -10.36 -26.21
C PRO A 279 2.83 -9.18 -25.23
N ILE A 280 3.72 -9.16 -24.24
CA ILE A 280 3.83 -8.08 -23.25
C ILE A 280 5.24 -7.49 -23.34
N LYS A 281 5.35 -6.17 -23.45
CA LYS A 281 6.63 -5.46 -23.45
C LYS A 281 7.07 -5.06 -22.05
N LYS A 282 8.39 -4.98 -21.81
CA LYS A 282 8.92 -4.35 -20.59
C LYS A 282 8.30 -2.96 -20.41
N GLY A 283 7.79 -2.69 -19.21
CA GLY A 283 7.11 -1.44 -18.88
C GLY A 283 5.62 -1.41 -19.20
N GLU A 284 5.07 -2.45 -19.85
CA GLU A 284 3.64 -2.56 -20.15
C GLU A 284 2.84 -3.04 -18.93
N LEU A 285 1.62 -2.52 -18.79
CA LEU A 285 0.67 -2.94 -17.77
C LEU A 285 0.15 -4.37 -18.04
N ILE A 286 0.06 -5.18 -17.00
CA ILE A 286 -0.51 -6.52 -17.08
C ILE A 286 -2.03 -6.43 -16.90
N THR A 287 -2.77 -6.83 -17.93
CA THR A 287 -4.22 -6.67 -18.05
C THR A 287 -4.88 -7.99 -18.46
N TYR A 288 -6.20 -8.08 -18.33
CA TYR A 288 -6.95 -9.24 -18.82
C TYR A 288 -6.87 -9.43 -20.36
N ALA A 289 -6.38 -8.45 -21.10
CA ALA A 289 -6.16 -8.58 -22.55
C ALA A 289 -4.85 -9.31 -22.90
N ASN A 290 -3.85 -9.27 -22.01
CA ASN A 290 -2.51 -9.81 -22.29
C ASN A 290 -2.05 -10.89 -21.30
N ALA A 291 -2.79 -11.13 -20.21
CA ALA A 291 -2.54 -12.22 -19.29
C ALA A 291 -3.84 -12.80 -18.69
N ALA A 292 -3.71 -13.96 -18.05
CA ALA A 292 -4.78 -14.61 -17.29
C ALA A 292 -4.25 -15.12 -15.95
N PRO A 293 -4.99 -14.93 -14.83
CA PRO A 293 -4.67 -15.55 -13.54
C PRO A 293 -4.62 -17.08 -13.63
N ALA A 294 -3.92 -17.72 -12.69
CA ALA A 294 -3.85 -19.17 -12.61
C ALA A 294 -5.24 -19.81 -12.42
N ALA A 295 -5.55 -20.84 -13.22
CA ALA A 295 -6.80 -21.60 -13.08
C ALA A 295 -6.89 -22.26 -11.70
N GLY A 296 -8.09 -22.26 -11.09
CA GLY A 296 -8.31 -22.81 -9.75
C GLY A 296 -7.71 -21.99 -8.60
N SER A 297 -7.22 -20.78 -8.87
CA SER A 297 -6.68 -19.89 -7.83
C SER A 297 -7.75 -19.51 -6.82
N LYS A 298 -7.54 -19.89 -5.55
CA LYS A 298 -8.50 -19.59 -4.50
C LYS A 298 -8.64 -18.09 -4.22
N ILE A 299 -7.54 -17.35 -4.33
CA ILE A 299 -7.57 -15.88 -4.16
C ILE A 299 -8.33 -15.21 -5.31
N ALA A 300 -8.26 -15.74 -6.54
CA ALA A 300 -9.06 -15.26 -7.66
C ALA A 300 -10.57 -15.53 -7.44
N GLU A 301 -10.94 -16.69 -6.89
CA GLU A 301 -12.34 -16.96 -6.52
C GLU A 301 -12.86 -15.99 -5.47
N LEU A 302 -12.06 -15.70 -4.43
CA LEU A 302 -12.42 -14.74 -3.39
C LEU A 302 -12.48 -13.32 -3.94
N ARG A 303 -11.56 -12.95 -4.84
CA ARG A 303 -11.59 -11.67 -5.53
C ARG A 303 -12.85 -11.52 -6.38
N ALA A 304 -13.26 -12.53 -7.13
CA ALA A 304 -14.51 -12.49 -7.90
C ALA A 304 -15.74 -12.25 -6.98
N ARG A 305 -15.74 -12.84 -5.78
CA ARG A 305 -16.78 -12.56 -4.77
C ARG A 305 -16.71 -11.12 -4.25
N GLN A 306 -15.51 -10.60 -4.00
CA GLN A 306 -15.31 -9.19 -3.65
C GLN A 306 -15.82 -8.26 -4.74
N ASP A 307 -15.49 -8.52 -6.00
CA ASP A 307 -15.93 -7.68 -7.12
C ASP A 307 -17.47 -7.66 -7.21
N LYS A 308 -18.12 -8.81 -7.04
CA LYS A 308 -19.58 -8.89 -6.97
C LYS A 308 -20.15 -8.12 -5.77
N LEU A 309 -19.52 -8.21 -4.60
CA LEU A 309 -19.94 -7.51 -3.38
C LEU A 309 -19.83 -5.98 -3.55
N VAL A 310 -18.72 -5.50 -4.09
CA VAL A 310 -18.39 -4.07 -4.15
C VAL A 310 -19.02 -3.37 -5.35
N TYR A 311 -19.14 -4.06 -6.50
CA TYR A 311 -19.55 -3.46 -7.78
C TYR A 311 -20.79 -4.11 -8.41
N GLY A 312 -21.35 -5.17 -7.82
CA GLY A 312 -22.49 -5.90 -8.39
C GLY A 312 -22.12 -6.86 -9.53
N THR A 313 -23.13 -7.48 -10.14
CA THR A 313 -22.97 -8.56 -11.13
C THR A 313 -22.56 -8.11 -12.55
N GLY A 314 -22.22 -6.84 -12.76
CA GLY A 314 -21.86 -6.28 -14.07
C GLY A 314 -20.61 -5.38 -14.07
N GLY A 315 -19.82 -5.39 -13.00
CA GLY A 315 -18.73 -4.43 -12.81
C GLY A 315 -17.36 -4.82 -13.35
N ALA A 316 -17.23 -5.89 -14.14
CA ALA A 316 -15.95 -6.40 -14.65
C ALA A 316 -15.41 -5.58 -15.83
#